data_AF-A0A354I947-F1
#
_entry.id   AF-A0A354I947-F1
#
_cell.length_a   1.000
_cell.length_b   1.000
_cell.length_c   1.000
_cell.angle_alpha   90.00
_cell.angle_beta   90.00
_cell.angle_gamma   90.00
#
_symmetry.space_group_name_H-M   'P 1'
#
loop_
_entity.id
_entity.type
_entity.pdbx_description
1 polymer ?
#
loop_
_entity_poly.entity_id
_entity_poly.type
_entity_poly.pdbx_seq_one_letter_code
_entity_poly.pdbx_strand_id
1 'polypeptide(L)'
;NLRSGCHPVIITIFERVHTALNLAEDAGLAGRVEVWDIQQFLSANVYEHSLFDEAKRNSTLSDIISRYNNIVLETETDPSLRIEFEAR
;
A
#
# COMPACT_ATOMS: atom_id res chain seq x y z
N ASN A 1 6.20 13.12 12.79
CA ASN A 1 5.72 13.32 11.41
C ASN A 1 5.12 14.70 11.21
N LEU A 2 3.86 14.96 11.58
CA LEU A 2 3.24 16.28 11.33
C LEU A 2 3.93 17.45 12.05
N ARG A 3 4.36 17.27 13.30
CA ARG A 3 5.14 18.27 14.06
C ARG A 3 6.54 18.49 13.49
N SER A 4 7.01 17.56 12.65
CA SER A 4 8.32 17.58 12.00
C SER A 4 8.25 18.15 10.58
N GLY A 5 7.09 18.64 10.13
CA GLY A 5 6.89 19.18 8.78
C GLY A 5 6.70 18.12 7.69
N CYS A 6 6.59 16.84 8.03
CA CYS A 6 6.34 15.78 7.06
C CYS A 6 4.86 15.72 6.66
N HIS A 7 4.59 15.31 5.42
CA HIS A 7 3.26 14.96 4.91
C HIS A 7 3.06 13.44 4.97
N PRO A 8 2.48 12.89 6.06
CA PRO A 8 2.26 11.46 6.17
C PRO A 8 1.17 10.99 5.21
N VAL A 9 1.35 9.78 4.70
CA VAL A 9 0.38 9.04 3.88
C VAL A 9 -0.20 7.90 4.72
N ILE A 10 -1.51 7.81 4.78
CA ILE A 10 -2.24 6.67 5.37
C ILE A 10 -2.69 5.76 4.23
N ILE A 11 -2.31 4.49 4.30
CA ILE A 11 -2.72 3.47 3.33
C ILE A 11 -3.80 2.61 3.98
N THR A 12 -4.93 2.43 3.30
CA THR A 12 -6.07 1.66 3.81
C THR A 12 -6.83 0.95 2.68
N ILE A 13 -7.90 0.22 2.99
CA ILE A 13 -8.81 -0.33 1.99
C ILE A 13 -9.76 0.76 1.46
N PHE A 14 -10.22 0.60 0.21
CA PHE A 14 -11.06 1.59 -0.51
C PHE A 14 -12.24 2.12 0.32
N GLU A 15 -13.00 1.21 0.96
CA GLU A 15 -14.17 1.57 1.78
C GLU A 15 -13.82 2.49 2.97
N ARG A 16 -12.59 2.43 3.46
CA ARG A 16 -12.14 3.19 4.63
C ARG A 16 -11.46 4.51 4.29
N VAL A 17 -11.21 4.80 3.01
CA VAL A 17 -10.57 6.06 2.59
C VAL A 17 -11.38 7.27 3.05
N HIS A 18 -12.67 7.30 2.73
CA HIS A 18 -13.52 8.43 3.09
C HIS A 18 -13.66 8.57 4.61
N THR A 19 -13.79 7.45 5.33
CA THR A 19 -13.85 7.45 6.79
C THR A 19 -12.57 8.04 7.40
N ALA A 20 -11.40 7.64 6.90
CA ALA A 20 -10.12 8.15 7.39
C ALA A 20 -9.93 9.64 7.07
N LEU A 21 -10.43 10.12 5.92
CA LEU A 21 -10.44 11.54 5.58
C LEU A 21 -11.32 12.35 6.55
N ASN A 22 -12.53 11.88 6.84
CA ASN A 22 -13.43 12.55 7.77
C ASN A 22 -12.83 12.60 9.19
N LEU A 23 -12.22 11.50 9.66
CA LEU A 23 -11.52 11.48 10.95
C LEU A 23 -10.32 12.44 10.97
N ALA A 24 -9.60 12.58 9.85
CA ALA A 24 -8.51 13.54 9.75
C ALA A 24 -9.04 14.98 9.77
N GLU A 25 -10.17 15.26 9.13
CA GLU A 25 -10.84 16.56 9.18
C GLU A 25 -11.31 16.90 10.60
N ASP A 26 -12.00 15.98 11.27
CA ASP A 26 -12.45 16.14 12.65
C ASP A 26 -11.28 16.39 13.62
N ALA A 27 -10.12 15.80 13.34
CA ALA A 27 -8.89 16.01 14.10
C ALA A 27 -8.13 17.32 13.75
N GLY A 28 -8.64 18.13 12.81
CA GLY A 28 -7.98 19.35 12.34
C GLY A 28 -6.71 19.08 11.51
N LEU A 29 -6.64 17.90 10.89
CA LEU A 29 -5.52 17.42 10.07
C LEU A 29 -5.83 17.45 8.57
N ALA A 30 -6.98 17.99 8.18
CA ALA A 30 -7.37 18.16 6.78
C ALA A 30 -6.26 18.80 5.94
N GLY A 31 -5.98 18.22 4.77
CA GLY A 31 -4.94 18.70 3.84
C GLY A 31 -3.50 18.53 4.32
N ARG A 32 -3.28 18.01 5.53
CA ARG A 32 -1.94 17.75 6.09
C ARG A 32 -1.56 16.28 6.06
N VAL A 33 -2.54 15.41 5.80
CA VAL A 33 -2.40 13.97 5.70
C VAL A 33 -3.05 13.55 4.39
N GLU A 34 -2.37 12.68 3.64
CA GLU A 34 -2.97 12.03 2.48
C GLU A 34 -3.50 10.67 2.87
N VAL A 35 -4.60 10.25 2.23
CA VAL A 35 -5.19 8.93 2.44
C VAL A 35 -5.32 8.27 1.08
N TRP A 36 -4.69 7.10 0.95
CA TRP A 36 -4.65 6.33 -0.28
C TRP A 36 -5.27 4.96 -0.03
N ASP A 37 -6.05 4.48 -1.00
CA ASP A 37 -6.39 3.06 -0.98
C ASP A 37 -5.20 2.21 -1.42
N ILE A 38 -5.12 0.99 -0.90
CA ILE A 38 -4.03 0.06 -1.16
C ILE A 38 -3.89 -0.27 -2.64
N GLN A 39 -4.98 -0.29 -3.41
CA GLN A 39 -4.92 -0.58 -4.84
C GLN A 39 -4.32 0.59 -5.61
N GLN A 40 -4.69 1.83 -5.29
CA GLN A 40 -4.05 3.03 -5.84
C GLN A 40 -2.59 3.13 -5.45
N PHE A 41 -2.25 2.88 -4.18
CA PHE A 41 -0.86 2.88 -3.71
C PHE A 41 -0.04 1.84 -4.47
N LEU A 42 -0.50 0.59 -4.54
CA LEU A 42 0.20 -0.46 -5.27
C LEU A 42 0.26 -0.15 -6.77
N SER A 43 -0.82 0.35 -7.37
CA SER A 43 -0.85 0.71 -8.79
C SER A 43 0.13 1.83 -9.10
N ALA A 44 0.18 2.89 -8.30
CA ALA A 44 1.12 3.99 -8.48
C ALA A 44 2.57 3.50 -8.35
N ASN A 45 2.88 2.71 -7.32
CA ASN A 45 4.23 2.16 -7.14
C ASN A 45 4.62 1.19 -8.26
N VAL A 46 3.74 0.26 -8.65
CA VAL A 46 4.00 -0.68 -9.76
C VAL A 46 4.13 0.07 -11.08
N TYR A 47 3.31 1.10 -11.31
CA TYR A 47 3.36 1.92 -12.53
C TYR A 47 4.66 2.73 -12.61
N GLU A 48 5.09 3.33 -11.50
CA GLU A 48 6.36 4.06 -11.39
C GLU A 48 7.57 3.12 -11.55
N HIS A 49 7.53 1.93 -10.95
CA HIS A 49 8.63 0.96 -11.02
C HIS A 49 8.70 0.13 -12.31
N SER A 50 7.61 0.01 -13.08
CA SER A 50 7.58 -0.81 -14.31
C SER A 50 7.99 -0.08 -15.58
N LEU A 51 8.40 1.20 -15.50
CA LEU A 51 8.73 2.04 -16.66
C LEU A 51 7.62 2.03 -17.74
N PHE A 52 6.35 1.95 -17.31
CA PHE A 52 5.19 1.96 -18.20
C PHE A 52 5.04 0.72 -19.13
N ASP A 53 5.77 -0.36 -18.88
CA ASP A 53 5.65 -1.59 -19.68
C ASP A 53 4.61 -2.54 -19.08
N GLU A 54 3.44 -2.58 -19.72
CA GLU A 54 2.26 -3.33 -19.27
C GLU A 54 2.54 -4.84 -19.14
N ALA A 55 3.50 -5.36 -19.90
CA ALA A 55 3.93 -6.76 -19.83
C ALA A 55 4.66 -7.12 -18.51
N LYS A 56 5.14 -6.12 -17.75
CA LYS A 56 5.91 -6.33 -16.49
C LYS A 56 5.08 -6.16 -15.22
N ARG A 57 3.78 -5.88 -15.32
CA ARG A 57 2.90 -5.78 -14.13
C ARG A 57 2.89 -7.06 -13.31
N ASN A 58 2.63 -8.19 -13.96
CA ASN A 58 2.49 -9.48 -13.27
C ASN A 58 3.82 -9.92 -12.62
N SER A 59 4.96 -9.66 -13.26
CA SER A 59 6.27 -9.94 -12.65
C SER A 59 6.54 -9.04 -11.44
N THR A 60 6.26 -7.73 -11.55
CA THR A 60 6.47 -6.79 -10.45
C THR A 60 5.58 -7.12 -9.25
N LEU A 61 4.31 -7.48 -9.49
CA LEU A 61 3.41 -7.90 -8.43
C LEU A 61 3.88 -9.21 -7.76
N SER A 62 4.35 -10.18 -8.56
CA SER A 62 4.92 -11.43 -8.07
C SER A 62 6.15 -11.18 -7.18
N ASP A 63 7.01 -10.24 -7.56
CA ASP A 63 8.19 -9.85 -6.77
C ASP A 63 7.81 -9.22 -5.42
N ILE A 64 6.79 -8.34 -5.41
CA ILE A 64 6.27 -7.73 -4.18
C ILE A 64 5.71 -8.80 -3.24
N ILE A 65 4.88 -9.70 -3.77
CA ILE A 65 4.27 -10.80 -3.00
C ILE A 65 5.34 -11.74 -2.46
N SER A 66 6.35 -12.06 -3.27
CA SER A 66 7.48 -12.87 -2.85
C SER A 66 8.25 -12.21 -1.71
N ARG A 67 8.51 -10.90 -1.80
CA ARG A 67 9.20 -10.15 -0.74
C ARG A 67 8.38 -10.10 0.54
N TYR A 68 7.08 -9.86 0.44
CA TYR A 68 6.16 -9.90 1.58
C TYR A 68 6.15 -11.28 2.24
N ASN A 69 5.99 -12.36 1.46
CA ASN A 69 5.99 -13.72 1.99
C ASN A 69 7.31 -14.11 2.66
N ASN A 70 8.44 -13.59 2.16
CA ASN A 70 9.74 -13.77 2.82
C ASN A 70 9.79 -13.07 4.19
N ILE A 71 9.26 -11.85 4.31
CA ILE A 71 9.19 -11.15 5.61
C ILE A 71 8.31 -11.94 6.59
N VAL A 72 7.16 -12.44 6.13
CA VAL A 72 6.26 -13.29 6.94
C VAL A 72 7.00 -14.55 7.40
N LEU A 73 7.74 -15.22 6.50
CA LEU A 73 8.50 -16.41 6.84
C LEU A 73 9.60 -16.13 7.88
N GLU A 74 10.26 -14.98 7.78
CA GLU A 74 11.37 -14.59 8.66
C GLU A 74 10.90 -14.07 10.03
N THR A 75 9.73 -13.42 10.07
CA THR A 75 9.31 -12.59 11.22
C THR A 75 8.07 -13.10 11.92
N GLU A 76 7.16 -13.77 11.21
CA GLU A 76 5.84 -14.16 11.73
C GLU A 76 5.75 -15.67 12.00
N THR A 77 5.09 -16.04 13.09
CA THR A 77 4.86 -17.45 13.46
C THR A 77 3.68 -18.09 12.73
N ASP A 78 2.77 -17.29 12.16
CA ASP A 78 1.57 -17.76 11.48
C ASP A 78 1.78 -17.82 9.95
N PRO A 79 1.89 -19.02 9.34
CA PRO A 79 2.11 -19.17 7.90
C PRO A 79 0.90 -18.80 7.05
N SER A 80 -0.29 -18.63 7.63
CA SER A 80 -1.52 -18.28 6.92
C SER A 80 -1.56 -16.82 6.45
N LEU A 81 -0.66 -15.98 6.97
CA LEU A 81 -0.48 -14.59 6.54
C LEU A 81 0.17 -14.46 5.15
N ARG A 82 0.69 -15.56 4.59
CA ARG A 82 1.28 -15.57 3.25
C ARG A 82 0.20 -15.47 2.17
N ILE A 83 0.54 -14.79 1.09
CA ILE A 83 -0.34 -14.57 -0.05
C ILE A 83 0.02 -15.58 -1.14
N GLU A 84 -0.95 -16.39 -1.58
CA GLU A 84 -0.82 -17.21 -2.78
C GLU A 84 -1.27 -16.41 -4.00
N PHE A 85 -0.40 -16.33 -5.01
CA PHE A 85 -0.66 -15.57 -6.22
C PHE A 85 -0.27 -16.40 -7.45
N GLU A 86 -1.27 -16.72 -8.27
CA GLU A 86 -1.07 -17.29 -9.60
C GLU A 86 -1.19 -16.18 -10.65
N ALA A 87 -0.05 -15.78 -11.24
CA ALA A 87 -0.06 -14.93 -12.41
C ALA A 87 -0.64 -15.71 -13.60
N ARG A 88 -1.87 -15.41 -13.99
CA ARG A 88 -2.44 -15.86 -15.29
C ARG A 88 -2.07 -14.91 -16.41
#